data_AF-A0A6G4QUT7-F1
#
_entry.id   AF-A0A6G4QUT7-F1
#
_cell.length_a   1.000
_cell.length_b   1.000
_cell.length_c   1.000
_cell.angle_alpha   90.00
_cell.angle_beta   90.00
_cell.angle_gamma   90.00
#
_symmetry.space_group_name_H-M   'P 1'
#
loop_
_entity.id
_entity.type
_entity.pdbx_description
1 polymer ?
#
loop_
_entity_poly.entity_id
_entity_poly.type
_entity_poly.pdbx_seq_one_letter_code
_entity_poly.pdbx_strand_id
1 'polypeptide(L)' 'MPQAANDRRFSVHARHAGRHQTRVISEASFEAAAIAYVEDLALAPEDDGEVTVIVEDLDGGGQHCFRIDLDTGKTASCS' A
#
# COMPACT_ATOMS: atom_id res chain seq x y z
N MET A 1 15.17 -15.56 -17.55
CA MET A 1 13.78 -15.30 -17.98
C MET A 1 13.16 -14.44 -16.88
N PRO A 2 12.79 -13.18 -17.14
CA PRO A 2 12.23 -12.31 -16.10
C PRO A 2 10.89 -12.91 -15.68
N GLN A 3 10.69 -13.00 -14.38
CA GLN A 3 9.42 -13.39 -13.78
C GLN A 3 8.34 -12.55 -14.46
N ALA A 4 7.34 -13.20 -15.06
CA ALA A 4 6.19 -12.50 -15.60
C ALA A 4 5.61 -11.69 -14.43
N ALA A 5 5.88 -10.39 -14.44
CA ALA A 5 5.24 -9.43 -13.58
C ALA A 5 3.77 -9.55 -13.94
N ASN A 6 3.04 -10.36 -13.17
CA ASN A 6 1.61 -10.38 -13.22
C ASN A 6 1.22 -9.12 -12.47
N ASP A 7 1.34 -7.98 -13.16
CA ASP A 7 1.01 -6.65 -12.68
C ASP A 7 -0.46 -6.69 -12.24
N ARG A 8 -0.65 -6.96 -10.96
CA ARG A 8 -1.96 -7.07 -10.34
C ARG A 8 -2.36 -5.69 -9.89
N ARG A 9 -3.60 -5.34 -10.18
CA ARG A 9 -4.15 -4.04 -9.79
C ARG A 9 -4.60 -4.13 -8.35
N PHE A 10 -3.89 -3.42 -7.50
CA PHE A 10 -4.19 -3.27 -6.09
C PHE A 10 -4.74 -1.88 -5.83
N SER A 11 -5.88 -1.81 -5.16
CA SER A 11 -6.46 -0.59 -4.64
C SER A 11 -5.91 -0.33 -3.24
N VAL A 12 -5.00 0.64 -3.11
CA VAL A 12 -4.38 1.02 -1.85
C VAL A 12 -5.08 2.26 -1.29
N HIS A 13 -5.43 2.25 -0.01
CA HIS A 13 -5.95 3.42 0.67
C HIS A 13 -5.45 3.51 2.10
N ALA A 14 -5.17 4.73 2.57
CA ALA A 14 -4.79 4.94 3.96
C ALA A 14 -6.02 4.82 4.89
N ARG A 15 -5.89 4.04 5.97
CA ARG A 15 -6.96 3.80 6.94
C ARG A 15 -7.40 5.09 7.65
N HIS A 16 -6.46 5.98 7.94
CA HIS A 16 -6.72 7.25 8.64
C HIS A 16 -7.23 8.38 7.73
N ALA A 17 -6.84 8.37 6.45
CA ALA A 17 -7.23 9.41 5.50
C ALA A 17 -8.67 9.26 4.94
N GLY A 18 -9.35 8.15 5.26
CA GLY A 18 -10.61 7.77 4.63
C GLY A 18 -10.45 7.46 3.13
N ARG A 19 -11.55 7.04 2.50
CA ARG A 19 -11.58 6.64 1.07
C ARG A 19 -11.16 7.74 0.07
N HIS A 20 -10.96 8.97 0.53
CA HIS A 20 -10.55 10.10 -0.30
C HIS A 20 -9.11 9.97 -0.82
N GLN A 21 -8.26 9.21 -0.12
CA GLN A 21 -6.90 8.90 -0.57
C GLN A 21 -6.81 7.42 -1.01
N THR A 22 -7.71 7.00 -1.91
CA THR A 22 -7.63 5.66 -2.52
C THR A 22 -6.94 5.77 -3.88
N ARG A 23 -5.94 4.94 -4.13
CA ARG A 23 -5.19 4.88 -5.39
C ARG A 23 -5.06 3.45 -5.88
N VAL A 24 -5.18 3.26 -7.19
CA VAL A 24 -4.97 1.95 -7.81
C VAL A 24 -3.54 1.89 -8.34
N ILE A 25 -2.78 0.91 -7.88
CA ILE A 25 -1.39 0.67 -8.25
C ILE A 25 -1.29 -0.72 -8.86
N SER A 26 -0.50 -0.85 -9.93
CA SER A 26 -0.22 -2.14 -10.55
C SER A 26 1.17 -2.56 -10.13
N GLU A 27 1.28 -3.70 -9.44
CA GLU A 27 2.55 -4.19 -8.92
C GLU A 27 2.56 -5.72 -8.89
N ALA A 28 3.72 -6.32 -8.60
CA ALA A 28 3.87 -7.76 -8.50
C ALA A 28 3.32 -8.35 -7.18
N SER A 29 3.20 -7.53 -6.14
CA SER A 29 2.86 -7.96 -4.77
C SER A 29 2.13 -6.87 -3.97
N PHE A 30 1.37 -7.27 -2.96
CA PHE A 30 0.70 -6.36 -2.03
C PHE A 30 1.68 -5.40 -1.33
N GLU A 31 2.83 -5.92 -0.88
CA GLU A 31 3.86 -5.11 -0.22
C GLU A 31 4.46 -4.06 -1.15
N ALA A 32 4.77 -4.46 -2.40
CA ALA A 32 5.31 -3.54 -3.41
C ALA A 32 4.29 -2.43 -3.74
N ALA A 33 3.00 -2.76 -3.87
CA ALA A 33 1.94 -1.77 -4.06
C ALA A 33 1.83 -0.81 -2.86
N ALA A 34 1.98 -1.32 -1.64
CA ALA A 34 1.91 -0.52 -0.42
C ALA A 34 3.08 0.48 -0.32
N ILE A 35 4.30 0.04 -0.64
CA ILE A 35 5.50 0.90 -0.66
C ILE A 35 5.37 1.95 -1.77
N ALA A 36 5.05 1.54 -3.00
CA ALA A 36 4.87 2.44 -4.13
C ALA A 36 3.80 3.52 -3.85
N TYR A 37 2.73 3.15 -3.14
CA TYR A 37 1.72 4.11 -2.70
C TYR A 37 2.30 5.18 -1.78
N VAL A 38 3.05 4.78 -0.75
CA VAL A 38 3.64 5.71 0.21
C VAL A 38 4.71 6.60 -0.45
N GLU A 39 5.52 6.03 -1.34
CA GLU A 39 6.52 6.79 -2.11
C GLU A 39 5.88 7.81 -3.06
N ASP A 40 4.81 7.42 -3.79
CA ASP A 40 4.09 8.32 -4.71
C ASP A 40 3.32 9.42 -3.96
N LEU A 41 2.69 9.07 -2.84
CA LEU A 41 1.85 10.02 -2.13
C LEU A 41 2.64 11.08 -1.36
N ALA A 42 3.96 10.87 -1.15
CA ALA A 42 4.82 11.72 -0.30
C ALA A 42 4.06 12.15 0.96
N LEU A 43 3.42 11.18 1.61
CA LEU A 43 2.49 11.40 2.72
C LEU A 43 3.21 12.26 3.77
N ALA A 44 2.77 13.50 3.94
CA ALA A 44 3.22 14.29 5.06
C ALA A 44 2.86 13.50 6.32
N PRO A 45 3.81 13.19 7.22
CA PRO A 45 3.52 12.40 8.41
C PRO A 45 2.55 13.21 9.26
N GLU A 46 1.26 12.84 9.25
CA GLU A 46 0.23 13.67 9.88
C GLU A 46 0.19 13.53 11.41
N ASP A 47 1.01 12.69 12.05
CA ASP A 47 1.34 12.88 13.48
C ASP A 47 2.44 11.94 14.05
N ASP A 48 2.55 10.69 13.58
CA ASP A 48 3.38 9.66 14.27
C ASP A 48 4.50 9.02 13.43
N GLY A 49 4.72 9.47 12.19
CA GLY A 49 5.74 8.87 11.31
C GLY A 49 5.41 7.45 10.84
N GLU A 50 4.17 7.01 11.04
CA GLU A 50 3.66 5.71 10.59
C GLU A 50 2.30 5.89 9.93
N VAL A 51 2.07 5.13 8.85
CA VAL A 51 0.82 5.13 8.10
C VAL A 51 0.28 3.72 7.98
N THR A 52 -0.99 3.53 8.31
CA THR A 52 -1.68 2.27 8.01
C THR A 52 -2.34 2.36 6.64
N VAL A 53 -1.93 1.52 5.71
CA VAL A 53 -2.51 1.37 4.38
C VAL A 53 -3.20 0.03 4.24
N ILE A 54 -4.30 0.02 3.50
CA ILE A 54 -5.09 -1.16 3.22
C ILE A 54 -5.01 -1.38 1.71
N VAL A 55 -4.50 -2.56 1.33
CA VAL A 55 -4.28 -2.98 -0.05
C VAL A 55 -5.34 -4.00 -0.42
N GLU A 56 -6.21 -3.66 -1.34
CA GLU A 56 -7.27 -4.53 -1.85
C GLU A 56 -6.92 -5.00 -3.27
N ASP A 57 -6.78 -6.29 -3.46
CA ASP A 57 -6.57 -6.90 -4.77
C ASP A 57 -7.86 -6.88 -5.58
N LEU A 58 -7.85 -6.16 -6.70
CA LEU A 58 -8.99 -6.05 -7.60
C LEU A 58 -9.11 -7.27 -8.52
N ASP A 59 -8.06 -8.08 -8.63
CA ASP A 59 -8.03 -9.24 -9.52
C ASP A 59 -8.52 -10.52 -8.81
N GLY A 60 -8.03 -10.77 -7.60
CA GLY A 60 -8.36 -11.93 -6.76
C GLY A 60 -9.28 -11.65 -5.57
N GLY A 61 -9.60 -10.38 -5.27
CA GLY A 61 -10.60 -10.02 -4.26
C GLY A 61 -10.13 -10.12 -2.80
N GLY A 62 -8.82 -10.09 -2.53
CA GLY A 62 -8.25 -10.15 -1.18
C GLY A 62 -7.83 -8.78 -0.66
N GLN A 63 -8.21 -8.43 0.57
CA GLN A 63 -7.77 -7.20 1.22
C GLN A 63 -6.75 -7.51 2.31
N HIS A 64 -5.64 -6.77 2.32
CA HIS A 64 -4.57 -6.89 3.29
C HIS A 64 -4.26 -5.54 3.92
N CYS A 65 -4.11 -5.52 5.24
CA CYS A 65 -3.71 -4.33 5.99
C CYS A 65 -2.20 -4.36 6.24
N PHE A 66 -1.53 -3.26 5.89
CA PHE A 66 -0.12 -3.03 6.15
C PHE A 66 0.06 -1.70 6.87
N ARG A 67 0.83 -1.72 7.95
CA ARG A 67 1.38 -0.55 8.61
C ARG A 67 2.75 -0.28 8.02
N ILE A 68 2.99 0.95 7.59
CA ILE A 68 4.25 1.38 6.99
C ILE A 68 4.84 2.46 7.90
N ASP A 69 6.06 2.23 8.36
CA ASP A 69 6.86 3.21 9.07
C ASP A 69 7.52 4.14 8.04
N LEU A 70 7.19 5.43 8.08
CA LEU A 70 7.66 6.45 7.13
C LEU A 70 9.12 6.86 7.40
N ASP A 71 9.62 6.65 8.62
CA ASP A 71 11.00 6.98 8.99
C ASP A 71 11.98 5.93 8.44
N THR A 72 11.60 4.65 8.50
CA THR A 72 12.44 3.51 8.08
C THR A 72 12.01 2.84 6.78
N GLY A 73 10.81 3.15 6.28
CA GLY A 73 10.20 2.49 5.11
C GLY A 73 9.74 1.05 5.38
N LYS A 74 9.70 0.60 6.64
CA LYS A 74 9.33 -0.79 6.97
C LYS A 74 7.84 -1.01 6.90
N THR A 75 7.44 -2.09 6.24
CA THR A 75 6.05 -2.58 6.22
C THR A 75 5.85 -3.67 7.28
N ALA A 76 4.69 -3.68 7.93
CA ALA A 76 4.27 -4.68 8.89
C ALA A 76 2.78 -4.98 8.70
N SER A 77 2.39 -6.25 8.59
CA SER A 77 0.98 -6.63 8.47
C SER A 77 0.21 -6.35 9.76
N CYS A 78 -1.00 -5.80 9.63
CA CYS A 78 -1.90 -5.62 10.78
C CYS A 78 -2.44 -6.99 11.20
N SER A 79 -2.20 -7.38 12.45
CA SER A 79 -2.85 -8.54 13.08
C SER A 79 -4.24 -8.20 13.61
#